data_AF-A0A960MUV8-F1
#
_entry.id   AF-A0A960MUV8-F1
#
_cell.length_a   1.000
_cell.length_b   1.000
_cell.length_c   1.000
_cell.angle_alpha   90.00
_cell.angle_beta   90.00
_cell.angle_gamma   90.00
#
_symmetry.space_group_name_H-M   'P 1'
#
loop_
_entity.id
_entity.type
_entity.pdbx_description
1 polymer ?
#
loop_
_entity_poly.entity_id
_entity_poly.type
_entity_poly.pdbx_seq_one_letter_code
_entity_poly.pdbx_strand_id
1 'polypeptide(L)'
;HIYRLPVFAIPTHRPCLRETLGSEYFLTAEQKRNAIAEVVAEAHARRQPVLIGTRSVAESELLAHHLEARELPCRVLNASRHRHEAAIVAEAGYRGSITIATNMAGRGTDIKLSRNVDSLGGLLVIISELHTSSRIDRQLAGRCARQGEPGQVRQFASFEDDLARRFIPKWAQTLGRSTLASRFIFSKWLISHLFQWAQHRAKSQAFRERKQVPQRDEWLSESLAFAGKDSGN
;
A
#
# COMPACT_ATOMS: atom_id res chain seq x y z
N HIS A 1 -15.89 -11.02 -16.66
CA HIS A 1 -17.35 -11.15 -16.46
C HIS A 1 -18.15 -9.91 -16.84
N ILE A 2 -17.70 -8.69 -16.52
CA ILE A 2 -18.37 -7.44 -16.95
C ILE A 2 -17.95 -7.10 -18.39
N TYR A 3 -16.67 -6.81 -18.64
CA TYR A 3 -16.17 -6.41 -19.97
C TYR A 3 -15.82 -7.58 -20.91
N ARG A 4 -15.99 -8.83 -20.46
CA ARG A 4 -15.62 -10.06 -21.21
C ARG A 4 -14.20 -10.06 -21.80
N LEU A 5 -13.28 -9.30 -21.21
CA LEU A 5 -11.89 -9.24 -21.65
C LEU A 5 -11.05 -10.38 -21.03
N PRO A 6 -10.31 -11.16 -21.83
CA PRO A 6 -9.32 -12.10 -21.32
C PRO A 6 -8.13 -11.35 -20.72
N VAL A 7 -7.48 -11.94 -19.72
CA VAL A 7 -6.27 -11.41 -19.09
C VAL A 7 -5.13 -12.40 -19.32
N PHE A 8 -4.09 -11.95 -20.01
CA PHE A 8 -2.88 -12.72 -20.26
C PHE A 8 -1.72 -12.17 -19.42
N ALA A 9 -1.00 -13.06 -18.73
CA ALA A 9 0.20 -12.70 -18.00
C ALA A 9 1.40 -12.70 -18.96
N ILE A 10 1.97 -11.53 -19.22
CA ILE A 10 3.19 -11.41 -20.02
C ILE A 10 4.42 -11.65 -19.10
N PRO A 11 5.36 -12.53 -19.47
CA PRO A 11 6.60 -12.73 -18.73
C PRO A 11 7.39 -11.43 -18.60
N THR A 12 8.15 -11.30 -17.51
CA THR A 12 9.04 -10.15 -17.34
C THR A 12 10.25 -10.27 -18.26
N HIS A 13 10.77 -9.13 -18.73
CA HIS A 13 11.98 -9.08 -19.57
C HIS A 13 13.22 -9.66 -18.86
N ARG A 14 13.33 -9.46 -17.55
CA ARG A 14 14.37 -10.03 -16.69
C ARG A 14 13.75 -10.67 -15.45
N PRO A 15 14.42 -11.65 -14.81
CA PRO A 15 13.96 -12.21 -13.55
C PRO A 15 13.81 -11.13 -12.48
N CYS A 16 12.75 -11.21 -11.68
CA CYS A 16 12.53 -10.28 -10.58
C CYS A 16 13.38 -10.69 -9.38
N LEU A 17 14.35 -9.86 -8.99
CA LEU A 17 15.23 -10.09 -7.81
C LEU A 17 14.68 -9.44 -6.53
N ARG A 18 13.35 -9.32 -6.43
CA ARG A 18 12.71 -8.68 -5.28
C ARG A 18 12.67 -9.62 -4.09
N GLU A 19 13.20 -9.15 -2.97
CA GLU A 19 13.09 -9.81 -1.68
C GLU A 19 11.87 -9.26 -0.91
N THR A 20 10.94 -10.15 -0.56
CA THR A 20 9.82 -9.79 0.33
C THR A 20 10.22 -10.12 1.76
N LEU A 21 10.52 -9.08 2.54
CA LEU A 21 10.81 -9.19 3.96
C LEU A 21 9.53 -9.54 4.74
N GLY A 22 9.69 -10.18 5.90
CA GLY A 22 8.57 -10.59 6.74
C GLY A 22 7.69 -9.41 7.16
N SER A 23 6.37 -9.60 7.09
CA SER A 23 5.39 -8.62 7.54
C SER A 23 5.39 -8.50 9.07
N GLU A 24 5.23 -7.29 9.57
CA GLU A 24 5.13 -6.99 11.00
C GLU A 24 3.77 -6.43 11.38
N TYR A 25 3.30 -6.87 12.54
CA TYR A 25 1.97 -6.56 13.05
C TYR A 25 2.09 -5.92 14.43
N PHE A 26 1.35 -4.84 14.66
CA PHE A 26 1.42 -4.02 15.87
C PHE A 26 0.06 -3.84 16.52
N LEU A 27 0.04 -3.58 17.82
CA LEU A 27 -1.20 -3.29 18.55
C LEU A 27 -1.69 -1.88 18.23
N THR A 28 -0.79 -0.91 18.30
CA THR A 28 -1.09 0.51 18.12
C THR A 28 -0.42 1.08 16.87
N ALA A 29 -1.01 2.14 16.32
CA ALA A 29 -0.44 2.87 15.20
C ALA A 29 0.90 3.54 15.57
N GLU A 30 1.08 3.91 16.84
CA GLU A 30 2.32 4.50 17.35
C GLU A 30 3.48 3.48 17.39
N GLN A 31 3.25 2.27 17.92
CA GLN A 31 4.25 1.19 17.89
C GLN A 31 4.69 0.89 16.46
N LYS A 32 3.73 0.85 15.53
CA LYS A 32 3.99 0.69 14.11
C LYS A 32 4.87 1.81 13.54
N ARG A 33 4.54 3.09 13.82
CA ARG A 33 5.34 4.23 13.34
C ARG A 33 6.76 4.21 13.89
N ASN A 34 6.93 3.87 15.16
CA ASN A 34 8.25 3.69 15.78
C ASN A 34 9.07 2.62 15.07
N ALA A 35 8.49 1.46 14.80
CA ALA A 35 9.15 0.36 14.10
C ALA A 35 9.47 0.70 12.62
N ILE A 36 8.57 1.39 11.92
CA ILE A 36 8.84 1.91 10.57
C ILE A 36 10.05 2.84 10.61
N ALA A 37 10.06 3.79 11.55
CA ALA A 37 11.14 4.76 11.66
C ALA A 37 12.48 4.12 12.06
N GLU A 38 12.49 3.03 12.83
CA GLU A 38 13.70 2.23 13.10
C GLU A 38 14.24 1.58 11.81
N VAL A 39 13.36 0.93 11.03
CA VAL A 39 13.77 0.32 9.75
C VAL A 39 14.27 1.38 8.76
N VAL A 40 13.63 2.55 8.72
CA VAL A 40 14.08 3.67 7.88
C VAL A 40 15.45 4.17 8.36
N ALA A 41 15.67 4.30 9.67
CA ALA A 41 16.96 4.72 10.23
C ALA A 41 18.08 3.75 9.85
N GLU A 42 17.85 2.43 9.97
CA GLU A 42 18.82 1.41 9.60
C GLU A 42 19.14 1.42 8.10
N ALA A 43 18.13 1.58 7.25
CA ALA A 43 18.29 1.68 5.80
C ALA A 43 19.03 2.97 5.41
N HIS A 44 18.68 4.10 6.05
CA HIS A 44 19.33 5.39 5.82
C HIS A 44 20.79 5.35 6.27
N ALA A 45 21.13 4.71 7.39
CA ALA A 45 22.50 4.53 7.85
C ALA A 45 23.35 3.77 6.80
N ARG A 46 22.75 2.77 6.15
CA ARG A 46 23.34 2.04 5.01
C ARG A 46 23.31 2.84 3.70
N ARG A 47 22.67 4.01 3.69
CA ARG A 47 22.44 4.88 2.53
C ARG A 47 21.55 4.23 1.45
N GLN A 48 20.72 3.26 1.84
CA GLN A 48 19.73 2.65 0.96
C GLN A 48 18.55 3.60 0.76
N PRO A 49 18.05 3.81 -0.48
CA PRO A 49 16.85 4.60 -0.71
C PRO A 49 15.61 3.90 -0.18
N VAL A 50 14.68 4.67 0.38
CA VAL A 50 13.43 4.18 0.97
C VAL A 50 12.22 4.88 0.37
N LEU A 51 11.25 4.10 -0.07
CA LEU A 51 9.92 4.56 -0.48
C LEU A 51 8.87 4.02 0.49
N ILE A 52 8.15 4.91 1.18
CA ILE A 52 7.11 4.56 2.15
C ILE A 52 5.73 4.85 1.55
N GLY A 53 4.94 3.80 1.32
CA GLY A 53 3.57 3.90 0.85
C GLY A 53 2.58 4.00 2.00
N THR A 54 1.82 5.10 2.06
CA THR A 54 0.76 5.33 3.04
C THR A 54 -0.62 5.35 2.37
N ARG A 55 -1.68 5.18 3.17
CA ARG A 55 -3.06 5.17 2.67
C ARG A 55 -3.69 6.56 2.58
N SER A 56 -3.24 7.52 3.39
CA SER A 56 -3.84 8.85 3.50
C SER A 56 -2.79 9.94 3.66
N VAL A 57 -3.16 11.17 3.30
CA VAL A 57 -2.30 12.37 3.48
C VAL A 57 -1.99 12.59 4.96
N ALA A 58 -2.98 12.45 5.82
CA ALA A 58 -2.79 12.61 7.27
C ALA A 58 -1.76 11.62 7.84
N GLU A 59 -1.80 10.34 7.45
CA GLU A 59 -0.78 9.37 7.89
C GLU A 59 0.60 9.68 7.30
N SER A 60 0.67 10.21 6.08
CA SER A 60 1.93 10.69 5.49
C SER A 60 2.55 11.84 6.29
N GLU A 61 1.75 12.83 6.68
CA GLU A 61 2.22 13.99 7.45
C GLU A 61 2.64 13.56 8.86
N LEU A 62 1.83 12.72 9.53
CA LEU A 62 2.17 12.18 10.85
C LEU A 62 3.47 11.37 10.81
N LEU A 63 3.66 10.53 9.78
CA LEU A 63 4.88 9.76 9.64
C LEU A 63 6.08 10.65 9.30
N ALA A 64 5.90 11.67 8.46
CA ALA A 64 6.95 12.63 8.14
C ALA A 64 7.46 13.35 9.39
N HIS A 65 6.54 13.87 10.21
CA HIS A 65 6.89 14.50 11.49
C HIS A 65 7.65 13.55 12.42
N HIS A 66 7.23 12.29 12.45
CA HIS A 66 7.88 11.26 13.27
C HIS A 66 9.30 10.89 12.78
N LEU A 67 9.56 10.98 11.48
CA LEU A 67 10.90 10.78 10.90
C LEU A 67 11.78 12.01 11.09
N GLU A 68 11.23 13.22 10.92
CA GLU A 68 11.93 14.49 11.15
C GLU A 68 12.41 14.62 12.60
N ALA A 69 11.59 14.19 13.57
CA ALA A 69 11.97 14.13 14.98
C ALA A 69 13.17 13.21 15.28
N ARG A 70 13.55 12.34 14.33
CA ARG A 70 14.72 11.45 14.39
C ARG A 70 15.83 11.86 13.42
N GLU A 71 15.79 13.09 12.93
CA GLU A 71 16.77 13.63 11.97
C GLU A 71 16.84 12.84 10.66
N LEU A 72 15.73 12.24 10.23
CA LEU A 72 15.61 11.50 8.98
C LEU A 72 14.88 12.37 7.93
N PRO A 73 15.61 13.15 7.10
CA PRO A 73 14.98 14.06 6.15
C PRO A 73 14.21 13.26 5.09
N CYS A 74 12.90 13.51 5.00
CA CYS A 74 12.02 12.83 4.07
C CYS A 74 11.29 13.81 3.15
N ARG A 75 10.88 13.33 1.98
CA ARG A 75 10.06 14.08 1.03
C ARG A 75 8.67 13.47 0.95
N VAL A 76 7.64 14.29 1.13
CA VAL A 76 6.24 13.83 1.09
C VAL A 76 5.63 14.10 -0.28
N LEU A 77 5.05 13.07 -0.88
CA LEU A 77 4.32 13.10 -2.14
C LEU A 77 2.83 12.94 -1.90
N ASN A 78 2.13 14.04 -2.06
CA ASN A 78 0.67 14.12 -2.02
C ASN A 78 0.15 14.16 -3.45
N ALA A 79 -0.83 13.31 -3.79
CA ALA A 79 -1.39 13.15 -5.14
C ALA A 79 -2.15 14.38 -5.70
N SER A 80 -1.93 15.58 -5.14
CA SER A 80 -2.58 16.83 -5.51
C SER A 80 -1.75 17.71 -6.45
N ARG A 81 -0.45 17.43 -6.68
CA ARG A 81 0.46 18.31 -7.46
C ARG A 81 1.22 17.55 -8.56
N HIS A 82 0.47 17.01 -9.52
CA HIS A 82 1.00 16.11 -10.56
C HIS A 82 2.20 16.60 -11.38
N ARG A 83 2.33 17.91 -11.68
CA ARG A 83 3.43 18.41 -12.55
C ARG A 83 4.82 18.37 -11.91
N HIS A 84 4.93 18.46 -10.58
CA HIS A 84 6.21 18.47 -9.86
C HIS A 84 6.55 17.12 -9.20
N GLU A 85 5.55 16.24 -9.02
CA GLU A 85 5.74 14.92 -8.42
C GLU A 85 6.71 14.04 -9.21
N ALA A 86 6.74 14.15 -10.54
CA ALA A 86 7.60 13.32 -11.37
C ALA A 86 9.10 13.50 -11.08
N ALA A 87 9.54 14.74 -10.83
CA ALA A 87 10.93 15.02 -10.48
C ALA A 87 11.30 14.40 -9.12
N ILE A 88 10.44 14.59 -8.12
CA ILE A 88 10.66 14.05 -6.77
C ILE A 88 10.69 12.51 -6.79
N VAL A 89 9.81 11.88 -7.57
CA VAL A 89 9.76 10.41 -7.73
C VAL A 89 11.00 9.89 -8.45
N ALA A 90 11.50 10.61 -9.46
CA ALA A 90 12.74 10.23 -10.15
C ALA A 90 13.95 10.26 -9.19
N GLU A 91 13.94 11.17 -8.21
CA GLU A 91 14.97 11.28 -7.18
C GLU A 91 14.81 10.25 -6.04
N ALA A 92 13.69 9.53 -5.96
CA ALA A 92 13.44 8.54 -4.90
C ALA A 92 14.36 7.31 -4.94
N GLY A 93 15.09 7.11 -6.05
CA GLY A 93 16.10 6.07 -6.21
C GLY A 93 17.52 6.54 -5.88
N TYR A 94 17.68 7.76 -5.37
CA TYR A 94 18.99 8.31 -5.02
C TYR A 94 19.47 7.80 -3.68
N ARG A 95 20.79 7.58 -3.58
CA ARG A 95 21.43 7.04 -2.38
C ARG A 95 21.03 7.82 -1.12
N GLY A 96 20.38 7.14 -0.17
CA GLY A 96 19.93 7.68 1.11
C GLY A 96 18.66 8.54 1.05
N SER A 97 17.96 8.62 -0.08
CA SER A 97 16.71 9.37 -0.17
C SER A 97 15.58 8.66 0.57
N ILE A 98 14.80 9.40 1.35
CA ILE A 98 13.57 8.91 1.98
C ILE A 98 12.38 9.63 1.34
N THR A 99 11.47 8.87 0.74
CA THR A 99 10.28 9.40 0.09
C THR A 99 9.03 8.75 0.68
N ILE A 100 8.09 9.56 1.14
CA ILE A 100 6.76 9.11 1.57
C ILE A 100 5.78 9.40 0.43
N ALA A 101 5.03 8.40 -0.02
CA ALA A 101 4.05 8.52 -1.07
C ALA A 101 2.66 8.06 -0.60
N THR A 102 1.68 8.95 -0.74
CA THR A 102 0.28 8.61 -0.54
C THR A 102 -0.23 7.79 -1.73
N ASN A 103 -0.80 6.60 -1.50
CA ASN A 103 -1.46 5.70 -2.47
C ASN A 103 -0.90 5.71 -3.92
N MET A 104 -1.34 6.69 -4.71
CA MET A 104 -1.12 6.82 -6.16
C MET A 104 -0.16 7.96 -6.54
N ALA A 105 0.44 8.66 -5.58
CA ALA A 105 1.39 9.72 -5.88
C ALA A 105 2.58 9.14 -6.66
N GLY A 106 3.00 9.83 -7.73
CA GLY A 106 4.05 9.33 -8.62
C GLY A 106 3.68 8.13 -9.51
N ARG A 107 2.38 7.82 -9.67
CA ARG A 107 1.96 6.80 -10.64
C ARG A 107 2.34 7.22 -12.07
N GLY A 108 2.98 6.30 -12.79
CA GLY A 108 3.44 6.54 -14.17
C GLY A 108 4.90 6.95 -14.27
N THR A 109 5.51 7.44 -13.18
CA THR A 109 6.95 7.74 -13.15
C THR A 109 7.75 6.51 -12.76
N ASP A 110 8.90 6.34 -13.41
CA ASP A 110 9.87 5.29 -13.11
C ASP A 110 10.86 5.75 -12.04
N ILE A 111 11.19 4.87 -11.10
CA ILE A 111 12.18 5.14 -10.04
C ILE A 111 13.44 4.40 -10.44
N LYS A 112 14.39 5.11 -11.04
CA LYS A 112 15.67 4.55 -11.45
C LYS A 112 16.65 4.59 -10.29
N LEU A 113 17.38 3.51 -10.08
CA LEU A 113 18.39 3.45 -9.04
C LEU A 113 19.63 4.24 -9.46
N SER A 114 20.17 5.04 -8.54
CA SER A 114 21.46 5.70 -8.74
C SER A 114 22.63 4.71 -8.63
N ARG A 115 23.82 5.09 -9.13
CA ARG A 115 25.01 4.22 -9.10
C ARG A 115 25.29 3.72 -7.66
N ASN A 116 25.65 2.44 -7.55
CA ASN A 116 25.97 1.75 -6.29
C ASN A 116 24.79 1.54 -5.32
N VAL A 117 23.55 1.83 -5.71
CA VAL A 117 22.37 1.46 -4.90
C VAL A 117 22.09 -0.04 -4.97
N ASP A 118 22.43 -0.69 -6.07
CA ASP A 118 22.24 -2.14 -6.24
C ASP A 118 23.01 -2.94 -5.18
N SER A 119 24.24 -2.53 -4.88
CA SER A 119 25.06 -3.13 -3.81
C SER A 119 24.52 -2.88 -2.40
N LEU A 120 23.56 -1.95 -2.23
CA LEU A 120 22.91 -1.65 -0.96
C LEU A 120 21.57 -2.41 -0.79
N GLY A 121 21.25 -3.33 -1.72
CA GLY A 121 19.98 -4.08 -1.71
C GLY A 121 18.87 -3.40 -2.52
N GLY A 122 19.18 -2.36 -3.31
CA GLY A 122 18.21 -1.66 -4.15
C GLY A 122 17.25 -0.77 -3.38
N LEU A 123 16.11 -0.43 -4.00
CA LEU A 123 15.06 0.36 -3.35
C LEU A 123 14.31 -0.48 -2.31
N LEU A 124 14.27 0.01 -1.07
CA LEU A 124 13.42 -0.52 -0.02
C LEU A 124 12.03 0.12 -0.10
N VAL A 125 11.00 -0.68 -0.33
CA VAL A 125 9.60 -0.24 -0.30
C VAL A 125 8.97 -0.67 1.02
N ILE A 126 8.49 0.30 1.79
CA ILE A 126 7.76 0.07 3.04
C ILE A 126 6.28 0.31 2.76
N ILE A 127 5.45 -0.69 3.00
CA ILE A 127 3.99 -0.55 2.99
C ILE A 127 3.58 -0.29 4.44
N SER A 128 3.22 0.96 4.76
CA SER A 128 2.93 1.36 6.15
C SER A 128 1.59 0.82 6.65
N GLU A 129 0.67 0.52 5.73
CA GLU A 129 -0.66 -0.02 6.00
C GLU A 129 -1.12 -0.92 4.87
N LEU A 130 -1.88 -1.95 5.22
CA LEU A 130 -2.51 -2.82 4.24
C LEU A 130 -3.74 -2.16 3.62
N HIS A 131 -3.77 -2.08 2.29
CA HIS A 131 -4.92 -1.54 1.58
C HIS A 131 -6.08 -2.53 1.58
N THR A 132 -7.30 -2.03 1.35
CA THR A 132 -8.48 -2.88 1.14
C THR A 132 -8.33 -3.81 -0.05
N SER A 133 -7.45 -3.48 -1.00
CA SER A 133 -7.14 -4.31 -2.16
C SER A 133 -5.64 -4.61 -2.25
N SER A 134 -5.29 -5.90 -2.19
CA SER A 134 -3.93 -6.40 -2.48
C SER A 134 -3.38 -6.01 -3.85
N ARG A 135 -4.22 -5.52 -4.77
CA ARG A 135 -3.73 -4.94 -6.03
C ARG A 135 -2.91 -3.67 -5.77
N ILE A 136 -3.34 -2.83 -4.83
CA ILE A 136 -2.66 -1.57 -4.50
C ILE A 136 -1.33 -1.88 -3.80
N ASP A 137 -1.34 -2.80 -2.84
CA ASP A 137 -0.12 -3.27 -2.17
C ASP A 137 0.89 -3.84 -3.18
N ARG A 138 0.44 -4.66 -4.14
CA ARG A 138 1.29 -5.19 -5.22
C ARG A 138 1.82 -4.10 -6.15
N GLN A 139 1.07 -3.01 -6.37
CA GLN A 139 1.53 -1.88 -7.18
C GLN A 139 2.63 -1.07 -6.47
N LEU A 140 2.52 -0.90 -5.16
CA LEU A 140 3.58 -0.31 -4.33
C LEU A 140 4.82 -1.21 -4.33
N ALA A 141 4.66 -2.50 -4.07
CA ALA A 141 5.76 -3.48 -4.14
C ALA A 141 6.42 -3.57 -5.54
N GLY A 142 5.68 -3.26 -6.60
CA GLY A 142 6.19 -3.18 -7.98
C GLY A 142 6.93 -1.88 -8.32
N ARG A 143 7.14 -1.00 -7.34
CA ARG A 143 7.97 0.21 -7.50
C ARG A 143 9.47 -0.10 -7.38
N CYS A 144 9.86 -1.18 -6.71
CA CYS A 144 11.23 -1.67 -6.66
C CYS A 144 11.48 -2.86 -7.59
N ALA A 145 12.75 -3.27 -7.68
CA ALA A 145 13.22 -4.45 -8.43
C ALA A 145 12.79 -4.45 -9.90
N ARG A 146 12.90 -3.30 -10.57
CA ARG A 146 12.55 -3.15 -11.98
C ARG A 146 13.70 -3.65 -12.84
N GLN A 147 13.40 -4.25 -13.99
CA GLN A 147 14.43 -4.70 -14.95
C GLN A 147 15.55 -5.58 -14.34
N GLY A 148 15.20 -6.40 -13.34
CA GLY A 148 16.14 -7.30 -12.66
C GLY A 148 17.05 -6.61 -11.65
N GLU A 149 16.78 -5.36 -11.29
CA GLU A 149 17.41 -4.70 -10.15
C GLU A 149 17.05 -5.43 -8.83
N PRO A 150 17.95 -5.40 -7.82
CA PRO A 150 17.59 -5.82 -6.49
C PRO A 150 16.56 -4.85 -5.89
N GLY A 151 15.79 -5.32 -4.92
CA GLY A 151 14.86 -4.47 -4.21
C GLY A 151 14.20 -5.23 -3.08
N GLN A 152 13.81 -4.50 -2.04
CA GLN A 152 13.23 -5.07 -0.84
C GLN A 152 11.84 -4.52 -0.60
N VAL A 153 10.95 -5.34 -0.06
CA VAL A 153 9.61 -4.90 0.37
C VAL A 153 9.38 -5.35 1.79
N ARG A 154 8.97 -4.43 2.66
CA ARG A 154 8.54 -4.74 4.02
C ARG A 154 7.13 -4.21 4.26
N GLN A 155 6.33 -4.98 4.96
CA GLN A 155 4.93 -4.67 5.21
C GLN A 155 4.68 -4.48 6.70
N PHE A 156 3.94 -3.43 7.04
CA PHE A 156 3.53 -3.10 8.39
C PHE A 156 2.01 -3.05 8.44
N ALA A 157 1.44 -3.49 9.56
CA ALA A 157 0.02 -3.36 9.84
C ALA A 157 -0.21 -3.20 11.34
N SER A 158 -1.23 -2.45 11.73
CA SER A 158 -1.69 -2.37 13.12
C SER A 158 -3.16 -2.74 13.27
N PHE A 159 -3.54 -3.20 14.46
CA PHE A 159 -4.96 -3.40 14.81
C PHE A 159 -5.75 -2.08 14.88
N GLU A 160 -5.06 -0.95 14.93
CA GLU A 160 -5.64 0.38 14.82
C GLU A 160 -5.68 0.89 13.37
N ASP A 161 -5.31 0.10 12.36
CA ASP A 161 -5.43 0.57 10.97
C ASP A 161 -6.89 0.51 10.50
N ASP A 162 -7.26 1.32 9.51
CA ASP A 162 -8.63 1.39 8.95
C ASP A 162 -9.14 0.01 8.49
N LEU A 163 -8.28 -0.78 7.85
CA LEU A 163 -8.60 -2.14 7.42
C LEU A 163 -8.99 -3.03 8.62
N ALA A 164 -8.21 -2.99 9.70
CA ALA A 164 -8.45 -3.78 10.89
C ALA A 164 -9.73 -3.34 11.58
N ARG A 165 -9.87 -2.03 11.84
CA ARG A 165 -11.03 -1.46 12.53
C ARG A 165 -12.35 -1.79 11.83
N ARG A 166 -12.37 -1.74 10.49
CA ARG A 166 -13.59 -1.90 9.69
C ARG A 166 -13.96 -3.34 9.39
N PHE A 167 -12.97 -4.20 9.15
CA PHE A 167 -13.23 -5.55 8.62
C PHE A 167 -12.94 -6.69 9.59
N ILE A 168 -12.12 -6.47 10.64
CA ILE A 168 -11.87 -7.48 11.67
C ILE A 168 -12.94 -7.35 12.77
N PRO A 169 -13.66 -8.43 13.12
CA PRO A 169 -14.62 -8.42 14.23
C PRO A 169 -13.97 -8.00 15.55
N LYS A 170 -14.69 -7.26 16.40
CA LYS A 170 -14.16 -6.77 17.69
C LYS A 170 -13.61 -7.88 18.58
N TRP A 171 -14.28 -9.03 18.67
CA TRP A 171 -13.81 -10.18 19.44
C TRP A 171 -12.46 -10.70 18.93
N ALA A 172 -12.25 -10.72 17.61
CA ALA A 172 -11.01 -11.14 16.98
C ALA A 172 -9.91 -10.08 17.13
N GLN A 173 -10.26 -8.79 17.20
CA GLN A 173 -9.31 -7.74 17.57
C GLN A 173 -8.83 -7.91 19.01
N THR A 174 -9.73 -8.17 19.96
CA THR A 174 -9.38 -8.38 21.37
C THR A 174 -8.48 -9.60 21.55
N LEU A 175 -8.84 -10.73 20.91
CA LEU A 175 -8.03 -11.94 20.93
C LEU A 175 -6.68 -11.72 20.25
N GLY A 176 -6.69 -11.10 19.06
CA GLY A 176 -5.50 -10.75 18.29
C GLY A 176 -4.51 -9.89 19.08
N ARG A 177 -5.04 -8.90 19.82
CA ARG A 177 -4.24 -8.05 20.71
C ARG A 177 -3.59 -8.84 21.85
N SER A 178 -4.33 -9.75 22.48
CA SER A 178 -3.79 -10.63 23.52
C SER A 178 -2.70 -11.56 22.97
N THR A 179 -2.93 -12.20 21.81
CA THR A 179 -1.95 -13.10 21.19
C THR A 179 -0.69 -12.41 20.68
N LEU A 180 -0.78 -11.15 20.24
CA LEU A 180 0.38 -10.37 19.82
C LEU A 180 1.25 -9.99 21.03
N ALA A 181 0.62 -9.71 22.18
CA ALA A 181 1.34 -9.48 23.44
C ALA A 181 2.12 -10.71 23.93
N SER A 182 1.66 -11.93 23.61
CA SER A 182 2.31 -13.19 24.00
C SER A 182 3.61 -13.51 23.24
N ARG A 183 4.02 -12.71 22.24
CA ARG A 183 5.29 -12.81 21.47
C ARG A 183 5.62 -14.18 20.82
N PHE A 184 4.69 -15.13 20.75
CA PHE A 184 4.91 -16.44 20.14
C PHE A 184 4.99 -16.38 18.59
N ILE A 185 5.83 -17.20 17.98
CA ILE A 185 5.96 -17.27 16.50
C ILE A 185 4.63 -17.72 15.85
N PHE A 186 3.90 -18.63 16.50
CA PHE A 186 2.58 -19.08 16.05
C PHE A 186 1.56 -17.93 15.95
N SER A 187 1.67 -16.90 16.80
CA SER A 187 0.75 -15.77 16.77
C SER A 187 0.93 -14.91 15.52
N LYS A 188 2.16 -14.77 14.98
CA LYS A 188 2.39 -14.01 13.74
C LYS A 188 1.69 -14.64 12.53
N TRP A 189 1.73 -15.97 12.40
CA TRP A 189 1.06 -16.69 11.32
C TRP A 189 -0.46 -16.51 11.37
N LEU A 190 -1.06 -16.64 12.56
CA LEU A 190 -2.49 -16.41 12.78
C LEU A 190 -2.91 -14.98 12.44
N ILE A 191 -2.15 -13.99 12.92
CA ILE A 191 -2.43 -12.58 12.67
C ILE A 191 -2.32 -12.28 11.17
N SER A 192 -1.33 -12.83 10.49
CA SER A 192 -1.21 -12.69 9.03
C SER A 192 -2.45 -13.21 8.30
N HIS A 193 -2.94 -14.40 8.66
CA HIS A 193 -4.17 -14.97 8.10
C HIS A 193 -5.39 -14.09 8.39
N LEU A 194 -5.49 -13.53 9.60
CA LEU A 194 -6.57 -12.63 9.98
C LEU A 194 -6.59 -11.36 9.11
N PHE A 195 -5.43 -10.73 8.87
CA PHE A 195 -5.32 -9.56 8.01
C PHE A 195 -5.60 -9.89 6.53
N GLN A 196 -5.15 -11.05 6.04
CA GLN A 196 -5.48 -11.51 4.69
C GLN A 196 -6.98 -11.76 4.53
N TRP A 197 -7.62 -12.37 5.53
CA TRP A 197 -9.07 -12.55 5.57
C TRP A 197 -9.80 -11.21 5.58
N ALA A 198 -9.33 -10.23 6.37
CA ALA A 198 -9.89 -8.88 6.41
C ALA A 198 -9.81 -8.19 5.04
N GLN A 199 -8.67 -8.29 4.35
CA GLN A 199 -8.54 -7.81 2.97
C GLN A 199 -9.49 -8.52 2.01
N HIS A 200 -9.62 -9.85 2.12
CA HIS A 200 -10.52 -10.62 1.27
C HIS A 200 -11.98 -10.17 1.48
N ARG A 201 -12.40 -10.00 2.74
CA ARG A 201 -13.72 -9.47 3.10
C ARG A 201 -13.94 -8.06 2.52
N ALA A 202 -12.95 -7.17 2.64
CA ALA A 202 -13.01 -5.83 2.07
C ALA A 202 -13.16 -5.83 0.55
N LYS A 203 -12.42 -6.68 -0.16
CA LYS A 203 -12.56 -6.88 -1.62
C LYS A 203 -13.95 -7.39 -1.99
N SER A 204 -14.45 -8.39 -1.27
CA SER A 204 -15.76 -8.99 -1.51
C SER A 204 -16.90 -7.99 -1.29
N GLN A 205 -16.81 -7.15 -0.25
CA GLN A 205 -17.76 -6.06 -0.04
C GLN A 205 -17.70 -5.04 -1.18
N ALA A 206 -16.53 -4.53 -1.52
CA ALA A 206 -16.36 -3.56 -2.61
C ALA A 206 -16.82 -4.12 -3.97
N PHE A 207 -16.64 -5.42 -4.21
CA PHE A 207 -17.14 -6.09 -5.41
C PHE A 207 -18.67 -6.09 -5.47
N ARG A 208 -19.35 -6.37 -4.34
CA ARG A 208 -20.82 -6.33 -4.25
C ARG A 208 -21.36 -4.92 -4.50
N GLU A 209 -20.77 -3.91 -3.84
CA GLU A 209 -21.14 -2.50 -4.02
C GLU A 209 -20.98 -2.07 -5.49
N ARG A 210 -19.87 -2.42 -6.14
CA ARG A 210 -19.63 -2.12 -7.55
C ARG A 210 -20.57 -2.85 -8.51
N LYS A 211 -21.05 -4.04 -8.17
CA LYS A 211 -22.01 -4.77 -9.01
C LYS A 211 -23.40 -4.13 -8.97
N GLN A 212 -23.76 -3.48 -7.87
CA GLN A 212 -25.05 -2.82 -7.72
C GLN A 212 -25.15 -1.51 -8.50
N VAL A 213 -24.04 -0.82 -8.79
CA VAL A 213 -24.07 0.46 -9.53
C VAL A 213 -24.60 0.29 -10.96
N PRO A 214 -24.04 -0.60 -11.82
CA PRO A 214 -24.58 -0.83 -13.16
C PRO A 214 -26.04 -1.32 -13.15
N GLN A 215 -26.40 -2.17 -12.18
CA GLN A 215 -27.79 -2.66 -12.05
C GLN A 215 -28.77 -1.54 -11.72
N ARG A 216 -28.35 -0.57 -10.90
CA ARG A 216 -29.13 0.63 -10.61
C ARG A 216 -29.21 1.55 -11.82
N ASP A 217 -28.13 1.72 -12.56
CA ASP A 217 -28.10 2.54 -13.78
C ASP A 217 -28.99 1.94 -14.87
N GLU A 218 -28.98 0.61 -15.05
CA GLU A 218 -29.89 -0.13 -15.95
C GLU A 218 -31.36 0.11 -15.56
N TRP A 219 -31.70 -0.04 -14.28
CA TRP A 219 -33.07 0.21 -13.78
C TRP A 219 -33.52 1.67 -13.94
N LEU A 220 -32.63 2.64 -13.69
CA LEU A 220 -32.90 4.06 -13.92
C LEU A 220 -33.13 4.36 -15.40
N SER A 221 -32.32 3.76 -16.28
CA SER A 221 -32.47 3.91 -17.73
C SER A 221 -33.80 3.34 -18.22
N GLU A 222 -34.20 2.15 -17.74
CA GLU A 222 -35.49 1.55 -18.09
C GLU A 222 -36.65 2.41 -17.59
N SER A 223 -36.66 2.82 -16.31
CA SER A 223 -37.76 3.61 -15.73
C SER A 223 -37.93 4.98 -16.38
N LEU A 224 -36.85 5.68 -16.73
CA LEU A 224 -36.91 6.96 -17.47
C LEU A 224 -37.39 6.77 -18.92
N ALA A 225 -37.02 5.67 -19.58
CA ALA A 225 -37.50 5.35 -20.92
C ALA A 225 -39.01 5.07 -20.97
N PHE A 226 -39.60 4.56 -19.88
CA PHE A 226 -41.05 4.44 -19.74
C PHE A 226 -41.73 5.80 -19.46
N ALA A 227 -41.14 6.66 -18.62
CA ALA A 227 -41.73 7.96 -18.28
C ALA A 227 -41.76 8.97 -19.44
N GLY A 228 -40.93 8.80 -20.47
CA GLY A 228 -40.86 9.68 -21.65
C GLY A 228 -41.82 9.35 -22.80
N LYS A 229 -42.61 8.27 -22.71
CA LYS A 229 -43.51 7.83 -23.79
C LYS A 229 -44.97 8.27 -23.65
N ASP A 230 -45.35 8.88 -22.53
CA ASP A 230 -46.76 9.22 -22.23
C ASP A 230 -47.12 10.71 -22.47
N SER A 231 -46.26 11.50 -23.12
CA SER A 231 -46.48 12.95 -23.35
C SER A 231 -46.66 13.35 -24.82
N GLY A 232 -47.19 12.46 -25.65
CA GLY A 232 -47.54 12.76 -27.04
C GLY A 232 -48.87 12.14 -27.45
N ASN A 233 -49.97 12.80 -27.09
CA ASN A 233 -51.28 12.65 -27.72
C ASN A 233 -51.89 14.04 -27.93
#